data_AF-A0A7S1L1Y6-F1
#
_entry.id   AF-A0A7S1L1Y6-F1
#
_cell.length_a   1.000
_cell.length_b   1.000
_cell.length_c   1.000
_cell.angle_alpha   90.00
_cell.angle_beta   90.00
_cell.angle_gamma   90.00
#
_symmetry.space_group_name_H-M   'P 1'
#
loop_
_entity.id
_entity.type
_entity.pdbx_description
1 polymer ?
#
loop_
_entity_poly.entity_id
_entity_poly.type
_entity_poly.pdbx_seq_one_letter_code
_entity_poly.pdbx_strand_id
1 'polypeptide(L)'
;MDGDAAEAQRRARRKRGWDDREEEPLASNGPVAHATAKSQIVPPSSLVKLKSIIGGLAHAGPMVHPMAKTQILPPASVLALRASAGGDGAGAHPAKDTSRIKKLCKFWGWGSCQRAFDCPFAHGVDELNQEGLCQELNLQILVEAEKDAASKGDLGKKLLSVLSAERARLAVTQEQLAAEGKLRQQEEPTAPINSRHDLANRLMRDEVEKKVAQLKALRVIRDRVGKAASLAPGQ
;
A
#
# COMPACT_ATOMS: atom_id res chain seq x y z
N MET A 1 8.98 -22.46 -58.19
CA MET A 1 9.47 -21.07 -58.06
C MET A 1 9.33 -20.62 -56.61
N ASP A 2 9.71 -21.50 -55.67
CA ASP A 2 9.29 -21.39 -54.27
C ASP A 2 10.42 -20.90 -53.34
N GLY A 3 11.59 -20.59 -53.92
CA GLY A 3 12.76 -20.11 -53.17
C GLY A 3 12.64 -18.66 -52.70
N ASP A 4 11.93 -17.81 -53.46
CA ASP A 4 11.92 -16.36 -53.21
C ASP A 4 11.08 -15.97 -51.97
N ALA A 5 10.05 -16.75 -51.63
CA ALA A 5 9.21 -16.50 -50.47
C ALA A 5 9.98 -16.76 -49.15
N ALA A 6 10.81 -17.79 -49.10
CA ALA A 6 11.61 -18.13 -47.91
C ALA A 6 12.75 -17.11 -47.66
N GLU A 7 13.33 -16.56 -48.73
CA GLU A 7 14.36 -15.52 -48.66
C GLU A 7 13.78 -14.20 -48.10
N ALA A 8 12.58 -13.82 -48.55
CA ALA A 8 11.89 -12.62 -48.09
C ALA A 8 11.55 -12.68 -46.59
N GLN A 9 11.14 -13.85 -46.09
CA GLN A 9 10.81 -14.05 -44.68
C GLN A 9 12.05 -13.96 -43.77
N ARG A 10 13.20 -14.46 -44.22
CA ARG A 10 14.49 -14.34 -43.50
C ARG A 10 14.98 -12.89 -43.43
N ARG A 11 14.85 -12.12 -44.51
CA ARG A 11 15.18 -10.67 -44.50
C ARG A 11 14.30 -9.86 -43.55
N ALA A 12 13.02 -10.19 -43.45
CA ALA A 12 12.10 -9.51 -42.54
C ALA A 12 12.41 -9.75 -41.06
N ARG A 13 12.95 -10.93 -40.70
CA ARG A 13 13.38 -11.24 -39.32
C ARG A 13 14.62 -10.46 -38.90
N ARG A 14 15.65 -10.36 -39.75
CA ARG A 14 16.89 -9.61 -39.43
C ARG A 14 16.65 -8.12 -39.15
N LYS A 15 15.68 -7.49 -39.83
CA LYS A 15 15.34 -6.07 -39.58
C LYS A 15 14.72 -5.79 -38.21
N ARG A 16 14.22 -6.81 -37.50
CA ARG A 16 13.55 -6.66 -36.20
C ARG A 16 14.46 -6.87 -35.00
N GLY A 17 15.77 -7.06 -35.18
CA GLY A 17 16.70 -7.22 -34.06
C GLY A 17 16.41 -8.44 -33.18
N TRP A 18 15.72 -9.44 -33.74
CA TRP A 18 15.70 -10.78 -33.16
C TRP A 18 16.98 -11.47 -33.60
N ASP A 19 18.04 -11.26 -32.81
CA ASP A 19 19.18 -12.15 -32.82
C ASP A 19 18.67 -13.52 -32.39
N ASP A 20 18.75 -14.49 -33.32
CA ASP A 20 18.57 -15.90 -33.06
C ASP A 20 19.70 -16.34 -32.10
N ARG A 21 19.51 -16.07 -30.80
CA ARG A 21 20.35 -16.64 -29.75
C ARG A 21 19.91 -18.10 -29.65
N GLU A 22 20.67 -18.95 -30.33
CA GLU A 22 20.52 -20.40 -30.33
C GLU A 22 20.33 -20.89 -28.88
N GLU A 23 19.15 -21.43 -28.59
CA GLU A 23 18.93 -22.23 -27.40
C GLU A 23 19.75 -23.50 -27.55
N GLU A 24 20.91 -23.52 -26.89
CA GLU A 24 21.67 -24.74 -26.67
C GLU A 24 20.79 -25.77 -25.92
N PRO A 25 20.70 -27.02 -26.41
CA PRO A 25 19.98 -28.07 -25.71
C PRO A 25 20.77 -28.47 -24.44
N LEU A 26 20.26 -28.04 -23.29
CA LEU A 26 20.76 -28.48 -21.98
C LEU A 26 20.60 -30.00 -21.86
N ALA A 27 21.74 -30.68 -21.92
CA ALA A 27 21.87 -32.11 -21.74
C ALA A 27 21.47 -32.54 -20.32
N SER A 28 20.58 -33.53 -20.28
CA SER A 28 20.51 -34.66 -19.35
C SER A 28 20.64 -34.42 -17.84
N ASN A 29 19.51 -34.67 -17.16
CA ASN A 29 19.33 -34.99 -15.75
C ASN A 29 20.44 -35.90 -15.18
N GLY A 30 21.21 -35.37 -14.23
CA GLY A 30 21.96 -36.16 -13.25
C GLY A 30 21.12 -36.44 -11.99
N PRO A 31 21.39 -37.52 -11.23
CA PRO A 31 20.59 -37.92 -10.08
C PRO A 31 20.76 -36.96 -8.91
N VAL A 32 19.63 -36.45 -8.42
CA VAL A 32 19.55 -35.57 -7.24
C VAL A 32 19.75 -36.42 -5.98
N ALA A 33 20.91 -36.30 -5.35
CA ALA A 33 21.14 -36.86 -4.03
C ALA A 33 20.35 -36.04 -2.98
N HIS A 34 19.38 -36.68 -2.33
CA HIS A 34 18.66 -36.11 -1.19
C HIS A 34 19.61 -35.97 0.02
N ALA A 35 20.21 -34.79 0.19
CA ALA A 35 20.86 -34.42 1.43
C ALA A 35 19.79 -34.03 2.46
N THR A 36 19.59 -34.90 3.46
CA THR A 36 18.77 -34.63 4.65
C THR A 36 19.50 -33.66 5.57
N ALA A 37 19.32 -32.36 5.35
CA ALA A 37 19.79 -31.33 6.29
C ALA A 37 18.87 -31.31 7.52
N LYS A 38 19.35 -31.89 8.63
CA LYS A 38 18.77 -31.71 9.97
C LYS A 38 18.91 -30.23 10.36
N SER A 39 17.82 -29.49 10.29
CA SER A 39 17.72 -28.15 10.87
C SER A 39 17.72 -28.27 12.39
N GLN A 40 18.88 -28.03 13.01
CA GLN A 40 18.97 -27.78 14.45
C GLN A 40 18.60 -26.32 14.70
N ILE A 41 17.39 -26.11 15.20
CA ILE A 41 16.93 -24.85 15.78
C ILE A 41 17.74 -24.64 17.06
N VAL A 42 18.66 -23.67 17.03
CA VAL A 42 19.36 -23.21 18.24
C VAL A 42 18.56 -22.05 18.84
N PRO A 43 18.14 -22.11 20.11
CA PRO A 43 17.40 -21.01 20.75
C PRO A 43 18.34 -19.83 21.07
N PRO A 44 17.91 -18.56 20.90
CA PRO A 44 18.71 -17.42 21.30
C PRO A 44 18.66 -17.25 22.83
N SER A 45 19.60 -17.89 23.53
CA SER A 45 19.82 -17.68 24.96
C SER A 45 21.20 -17.04 25.20
N SER A 46 21.30 -15.74 24.96
CA SER A 46 22.37 -14.94 25.52
C SER A 46 21.98 -13.46 25.54
N LEU A 47 21.20 -13.11 26.57
CA LEU A 47 21.07 -11.76 27.10
C LEU A 47 22.45 -11.25 27.49
N VAL A 48 23.10 -10.51 26.59
CA VAL A 48 24.28 -9.71 26.94
C VAL A 48 23.80 -8.44 27.62
N LYS A 49 24.02 -8.40 28.95
CA LYS A 49 23.92 -7.22 29.81
C LYS A 49 24.81 -6.09 29.28
N LEU A 50 24.22 -5.11 28.60
CA LEU A 50 24.84 -3.80 28.42
C LEU A 50 24.48 -2.92 29.63
N LYS A 51 25.34 -2.99 30.65
CA LYS A 51 25.35 -2.05 31.77
C LYS A 51 25.96 -0.72 31.31
N SER A 52 25.23 0.35 31.61
CA SER A 52 25.72 1.64 32.12
C SER A 52 26.99 2.22 31.50
N ILE A 53 26.83 3.15 30.57
CA ILE A 53 27.70 4.32 30.46
C ILE A 53 26.80 5.54 30.55
N ILE A 54 26.64 6.02 31.78
CA ILE A 54 26.12 7.35 32.12
C ILE A 54 27.35 8.28 32.11
N GLY A 55 27.27 9.32 31.30
CA GLY A 55 28.18 10.47 31.25
C GLY A 55 27.65 11.36 30.14
N GLY A 56 26.86 12.39 30.41
CA GLY A 56 27.26 13.54 31.21
C GLY A 56 27.58 14.68 30.25
N LEU A 57 26.57 15.26 29.60
CA LEU A 57 26.68 16.56 28.96
C LEU A 57 25.46 17.40 29.34
N ALA A 58 25.65 18.24 30.34
CA ALA A 58 24.82 19.40 30.59
C ALA A 58 25.06 20.39 29.45
N HIS A 59 24.06 20.63 28.61
CA HIS A 59 24.07 21.72 27.64
C HIS A 59 22.95 22.70 27.97
N ALA A 60 23.38 23.95 28.05
CA ALA A 60 22.63 25.13 28.43
C ALA A 60 21.39 25.34 27.56
N GLY A 61 20.37 25.93 28.18
CA GLY A 61 19.00 25.92 27.71
C GLY A 61 18.66 26.84 26.53
N PRO A 62 17.38 26.82 26.11
CA PRO A 62 16.82 27.86 25.27
C PRO A 62 16.21 28.98 26.13
N MET A 63 16.61 30.21 25.81
CA MET A 63 16.02 31.42 26.37
C MET A 63 14.55 31.51 25.96
N VAL A 64 13.65 31.55 26.95
CA VAL A 64 12.26 31.92 26.80
C VAL A 64 12.18 33.43 26.51
N HIS A 65 11.72 33.79 25.33
CA HIS A 65 11.36 35.18 25.02
C HIS A 65 10.04 35.55 25.73
N PRO A 66 9.94 36.74 26.36
CA PRO A 66 8.69 37.21 26.94
C PRO A 66 7.70 37.57 25.81
N MET A 67 6.53 36.93 25.83
CA MET A 67 5.43 37.29 24.95
C MET A 67 4.95 38.71 25.24
N ALA A 68 4.84 39.50 24.18
CA ALA A 68 4.29 40.84 24.22
C ALA A 68 2.84 40.81 24.73
N LYS A 69 2.55 41.68 25.70
CA LYS A 69 1.20 41.99 26.17
C LYS A 69 0.38 42.61 25.04
N THR A 70 -0.46 41.81 24.38
CA THR A 70 -1.57 42.36 23.60
C THR A 70 -2.65 42.81 24.59
N GLN A 71 -2.94 44.10 24.55
CA GLN A 71 -3.86 44.79 25.44
C GLN A 71 -5.29 44.26 25.25
N ILE A 72 -5.90 43.88 26.36
CA ILE A 72 -7.33 43.67 26.52
C ILE A 72 -7.98 45.06 26.61
N LEU A 73 -8.84 45.41 25.65
CA LEU A 73 -9.78 46.53 25.78
C LEU A 73 -11.13 45.98 26.26
N PRO A 74 -11.72 46.50 27.36
CA PRO A 74 -13.08 46.19 27.81
C PRO A 74 -14.16 47.05 27.11
N PRO A 75 -15.45 46.72 27.31
CA PRO A 75 -16.49 46.76 26.27
C PRO A 75 -17.43 47.95 26.37
N ALA A 76 -18.05 48.34 25.25
CA ALA A 76 -19.30 49.09 25.26
C ALA A 76 -20.10 48.90 23.96
N SER A 77 -21.27 48.28 24.12
CA SER A 77 -22.52 48.71 23.48
C SER A 77 -22.65 48.60 21.97
N VAL A 78 -23.15 47.47 21.46
CA VAL A 78 -24.42 47.50 20.72
C VAL A 78 -25.19 46.20 20.91
N LEU A 79 -26.31 46.32 21.62
CA LEU A 79 -27.43 45.39 21.56
C LEU A 79 -27.94 45.28 20.12
N ALA A 80 -27.87 44.09 19.53
CA ALA A 80 -28.77 43.70 18.46
C ALA A 80 -29.00 42.18 18.52
N LEU A 81 -30.10 41.81 19.17
CA LEU A 81 -30.73 40.50 19.08
C LEU A 81 -30.89 40.11 17.60
N ARG A 82 -30.25 39.01 17.20
CA ARG A 82 -30.85 38.05 16.27
C ARG A 82 -30.57 36.64 16.78
N ALA A 83 -31.62 36.03 17.29
CA ALA A 83 -31.69 34.60 17.51
C ALA A 83 -31.54 33.91 16.15
N SER A 84 -30.41 33.23 15.94
CA SER A 84 -30.28 32.19 14.92
C SER A 84 -30.01 30.89 15.65
N ALA A 85 -31.01 30.04 15.60
CA ALA A 85 -31.00 28.69 16.12
C ALA A 85 -29.90 27.83 15.47
N GLY A 86 -29.51 26.81 16.22
CA GLY A 86 -28.54 25.76 15.94
C GLY A 86 -28.23 25.45 14.48
N GLY A 87 -26.92 25.35 14.23
CA GLY A 87 -26.36 24.88 12.99
C GLY A 87 -24.92 24.45 13.20
N ASP A 88 -24.68 23.50 14.10
CA ASP A 88 -23.47 22.68 14.14
C ASP A 88 -23.41 21.80 12.88
N GLY A 89 -23.37 22.45 11.72
CA GLY A 89 -23.04 21.83 10.46
C GLY A 89 -21.53 21.76 10.39
N ALA A 90 -20.97 20.66 10.88
CA ALA A 90 -19.69 20.18 10.40
C ALA A 90 -19.78 20.17 8.86
N GLY A 91 -19.27 21.23 8.25
CA GLY A 91 -19.23 21.42 6.82
C GLY A 91 -18.37 20.30 6.26
N ALA A 92 -19.03 19.22 5.86
CA ALA A 92 -18.46 18.19 5.02
C ALA A 92 -18.07 18.87 3.70
N HIS A 93 -16.88 19.47 3.68
CA HIS A 93 -16.22 19.79 2.43
C HIS A 93 -16.20 18.49 1.63
N PRO A 94 -16.69 18.50 0.37
CA PRO A 94 -16.71 17.30 -0.44
C PRO A 94 -15.30 16.76 -0.44
N ALA A 95 -15.13 15.51 0.02
CA ALA A 95 -13.85 14.83 0.07
C ALA A 95 -13.24 14.93 -1.33
N LYS A 96 -12.33 15.91 -1.51
CA LYS A 96 -11.62 16.07 -2.77
C LYS A 96 -10.87 14.78 -2.98
N ASP A 97 -10.94 14.29 -4.21
CA ASP A 97 -10.23 13.12 -4.71
C ASP A 97 -8.71 13.33 -4.49
N THR A 98 -8.23 13.04 -3.27
CA THR A 98 -6.83 13.21 -2.81
C THR A 98 -5.88 12.31 -3.57
N SER A 99 -6.43 11.35 -4.32
CA SER A 99 -5.80 10.38 -5.21
C SER A 99 -4.75 10.94 -6.18
N ARG A 100 -4.63 12.26 -6.35
CA ARG A 100 -3.69 12.89 -7.29
C ARG A 100 -2.61 13.80 -6.67
N ILE A 101 -2.53 13.94 -5.36
CA ILE A 101 -1.51 14.81 -4.74
C ILE A 101 -0.16 14.08 -4.70
N LYS A 102 0.66 14.32 -5.74
CA LYS A 102 1.96 13.63 -5.94
C LYS A 102 3.21 14.45 -5.62
N LYS A 103 3.10 15.74 -5.27
CA LYS A 103 4.27 16.59 -5.02
C LYS A 103 4.00 17.57 -3.90
N LEU A 104 5.03 17.88 -3.10
CA LEU A 104 4.98 18.96 -2.11
C LEU A 104 4.85 20.32 -2.82
N CYS A 105 4.05 21.21 -2.24
CA CYS A 105 3.87 22.57 -2.71
C CYS A 105 5.14 23.39 -2.45
N LYS A 106 5.81 23.84 -3.51
CA LYS A 106 7.03 24.66 -3.41
C LYS A 106 6.78 25.99 -2.68
N PHE A 107 5.62 26.60 -2.87
CA PHE A 107 5.25 27.89 -2.26
C PHE A 107 4.89 27.76 -0.78
N TRP A 108 4.42 26.59 -0.36
CA TRP A 108 4.18 26.31 1.05
C TRP A 108 5.47 26.28 1.86
N GLY A 109 6.54 25.68 1.31
CA GLY A 109 7.87 25.71 1.93
C GLY A 109 8.46 27.13 2.09
N TRP A 110 7.95 28.11 1.35
CA TRP A 110 8.29 29.53 1.49
C TRP A 110 7.31 30.32 2.37
N GLY A 111 6.35 29.63 3.00
CA GLY A 111 5.40 30.22 3.95
C GLY A 111 4.24 31.01 3.32
N SER A 112 4.05 30.95 1.99
CA SER A 112 3.01 31.75 1.33
C SER A 112 2.39 31.02 0.13
N CYS A 113 1.60 29.97 0.39
CA CYS A 113 0.74 29.40 -0.64
C CYS A 113 -0.59 30.16 -0.70
N GLN A 114 -0.82 30.90 -1.79
CA GLN A 114 -2.07 31.65 -2.00
C GLN A 114 -3.30 30.75 -2.27
N ARG A 115 -3.07 29.47 -2.60
CA ARG A 115 -4.14 28.52 -2.93
C ARG A 115 -4.75 27.83 -1.71
N ALA A 116 -4.13 27.93 -0.53
CA ALA A 116 -4.61 27.32 0.71
C ALA A 116 -5.13 25.87 0.47
N PHE A 117 -6.38 25.59 0.83
CA PHE A 117 -7.02 24.26 0.69
C PHE A 117 -7.34 23.86 -0.76
N ASP A 118 -7.26 24.78 -1.72
CA ASP A 118 -7.43 24.52 -3.16
C ASP A 118 -6.10 24.23 -3.87
N CYS A 119 -5.01 24.10 -3.13
CA CYS A 119 -3.73 23.74 -3.70
C CYS A 119 -3.74 22.29 -4.22
N PRO A 120 -3.37 22.04 -5.50
CA PRO A 120 -3.26 20.68 -6.03
C PRO A 120 -2.00 19.93 -5.56
N PHE A 121 -1.21 20.53 -4.67
CA PHE A 121 0.06 20.03 -4.14
C PHE A 121 -0.01 19.95 -2.62
N ALA A 122 0.72 19.01 -2.02
CA ALA A 122 0.69 18.77 -0.58
C ALA A 122 1.38 19.90 0.20
N HIS A 123 0.74 20.41 1.25
CA HIS A 123 1.29 21.37 2.21
C HIS A 123 2.03 20.69 3.37
N GLY A 124 2.13 19.36 3.36
CA GLY A 124 2.91 18.62 4.35
C GLY A 124 3.21 17.22 3.84
N VAL A 125 4.08 16.52 4.56
CA VAL A 125 4.30 15.10 4.32
C VAL A 125 3.01 14.31 4.59
N ASP A 126 2.19 14.82 5.52
CA ASP A 126 0.89 14.22 5.90
C ASP A 126 -0.15 14.27 4.77
N GLU A 127 -0.06 15.25 3.86
CA GLU A 127 -0.94 15.39 2.70
C GLU A 127 -0.38 14.73 1.42
N LEU A 128 0.84 14.22 1.48
CA LEU A 128 1.46 13.53 0.36
C LEU A 128 0.92 12.11 0.32
N ASN A 129 0.18 11.75 -0.74
CA ASN A 129 -0.37 10.40 -0.87
C ASN A 129 0.75 9.36 -0.72
N GLN A 130 0.66 8.57 0.36
CA GLN A 130 1.67 7.60 0.76
C GLN A 130 1.86 6.48 -0.27
N GLU A 131 0.92 6.33 -1.21
CA GLU A 131 0.86 5.23 -2.17
C GLU A 131 1.93 5.26 -3.28
N GLY A 132 2.78 6.29 -3.39
CA GLY A 132 3.81 6.29 -4.45
C GLY A 132 5.10 7.07 -4.22
N LEU A 133 5.19 7.94 -3.19
CA LEU A 133 6.37 8.80 -3.02
C LEU A 133 7.20 8.51 -1.77
N CYS A 134 6.67 7.79 -0.79
CA CYS A 134 7.43 7.46 0.43
C CYS A 134 8.52 6.40 0.22
N GLN A 135 8.52 5.65 -0.89
CA GLN A 135 9.57 4.65 -1.17
C GLN A 135 10.67 5.20 -2.08
N GLU A 136 10.31 5.76 -3.25
CA GLU A 136 11.30 6.15 -4.26
C GLU A 136 12.13 7.38 -3.86
N LEU A 137 11.48 8.44 -3.36
CA LEU A 137 12.18 9.67 -2.99
C LEU A 137 13.02 9.47 -1.71
N ASN A 138 12.53 8.63 -0.81
CA ASN A 138 13.25 8.26 0.42
C ASN A 138 14.49 7.43 0.07
N LEU A 139 14.42 6.51 -0.89
CA LEU A 139 15.59 5.78 -1.40
C LEU A 139 16.63 6.72 -2.03
N GLN A 140 16.19 7.70 -2.82
CA GLN A 140 17.11 8.63 -3.48
C GLN A 140 17.85 9.53 -2.49
N ILE A 141 17.15 10.03 -1.47
CA ILE A 141 17.74 10.78 -0.34
C ILE A 141 18.72 9.91 0.45
N LEU A 142 18.39 8.64 0.70
CA LEU A 142 19.27 7.70 1.40
C LEU A 142 20.55 7.41 0.58
N VAL A 143 20.44 7.28 -0.75
CA VAL A 143 21.59 7.05 -1.64
C VAL A 143 22.51 8.28 -1.69
N GLU A 144 21.96 9.50 -1.71
CA GLU A 144 22.77 10.72 -1.61
C GLU A 144 23.43 10.86 -0.23
N ALA A 145 22.71 10.52 0.84
CA ALA A 145 23.28 10.48 2.19
C ALA A 145 24.40 9.43 2.34
N GLU A 146 24.33 8.26 1.68
CA GLU A 146 25.42 7.26 1.65
C GLU A 146 26.69 7.84 1.01
N LYS A 147 26.55 8.56 -0.10
CA LYS A 147 27.69 9.20 -0.80
C LYS A 147 28.35 10.26 0.07
N ASP A 148 27.55 11.09 0.75
CA ASP A 148 28.08 12.12 1.65
C ASP A 148 28.68 11.52 2.93
N ALA A 149 28.11 10.43 3.45
CA ALA A 149 28.62 9.73 4.62
C ALA A 149 30.01 9.14 4.38
N ALA A 150 30.27 8.59 3.20
CA ALA A 150 31.58 8.03 2.84
C ALA A 150 32.73 9.06 2.98
N SER A 151 32.43 10.35 2.86
CA SER A 151 33.42 11.43 2.98
C SER A 151 33.68 11.91 4.43
N LYS A 152 32.84 11.55 5.41
CA LYS A 152 32.83 12.15 6.77
C LYS A 152 33.54 11.33 7.86
N GLY A 153 34.49 10.48 7.50
CA GLY A 153 35.31 9.73 8.48
C GLY A 153 34.47 8.79 9.37
N ASP A 154 34.72 8.78 10.69
CA ASP A 154 34.10 7.80 11.61
C ASP A 154 32.59 7.98 11.82
N LEU A 155 32.07 9.20 11.68
CA LEU A 155 30.61 9.44 11.69
C LEU A 155 29.95 8.81 10.46
N GLY A 156 30.63 8.88 9.32
CA GLY A 156 30.23 8.24 8.07
C GLY A 156 30.05 6.73 8.20
N LYS A 157 31.01 6.05 8.85
CA LYS A 157 30.96 4.60 9.10
C LYS A 157 29.76 4.20 9.96
N LYS A 158 29.44 4.99 11.01
CA LYS A 158 28.26 4.76 11.85
C LYS A 158 26.97 4.92 11.05
N LEU A 159 26.88 5.94 10.21
CA LEU A 159 25.69 6.15 9.36
C LEU A 159 25.52 5.03 8.34
N LEU A 160 26.61 4.58 7.69
CA LEU A 160 26.58 3.44 6.77
C LEU A 160 26.07 2.16 7.46
N SER A 161 26.48 1.91 8.71
CA SER A 161 25.99 0.74 9.46
C SER A 161 24.48 0.80 9.70
N VAL A 162 23.93 1.98 9.99
CA VAL A 162 22.49 2.17 10.19
C VAL A 162 21.74 2.01 8.86
N LEU A 163 22.24 2.61 7.78
CA LEU A 163 21.65 2.51 6.45
C LEU A 163 21.67 1.07 5.92
N SER A 164 22.76 0.33 6.14
CA SER A 164 22.86 -1.10 5.81
C SER A 164 21.82 -1.94 6.56
N ALA A 165 21.61 -1.66 7.85
CA ALA A 165 20.59 -2.37 8.64
C ALA A 165 19.18 -2.07 8.14
N GLU A 166 18.87 -0.82 7.76
CA GLU A 166 17.56 -0.49 7.19
C GLU A 166 17.34 -1.08 5.80
N ARG A 167 18.38 -1.11 4.97
CA ARG A 167 18.30 -1.78 3.66
C ARG A 167 17.95 -3.27 3.79
N ALA A 168 18.51 -3.94 4.80
CA ALA A 168 18.19 -5.33 5.09
C ALA A 168 16.72 -5.51 5.55
N ARG A 169 16.19 -4.58 6.37
CA ARG A 169 14.77 -4.59 6.77
C ARG A 169 13.84 -4.42 5.58
N LEU A 170 14.15 -3.47 4.69
CA LEU A 170 13.36 -3.23 3.48
C LEU A 170 13.39 -4.42 2.52
N ALA A 171 14.54 -5.10 2.38
CA ALA A 171 14.64 -6.32 1.57
C ALA A 171 13.71 -7.43 2.08
N VAL A 172 13.64 -7.63 3.40
CA VAL A 172 12.71 -8.61 4.02
C VAL A 172 11.25 -8.25 3.70
N THR A 173 10.87 -6.97 3.84
CA THR A 173 9.50 -6.56 3.50
C THR A 173 9.18 -6.73 2.02
N GLN A 174 10.15 -6.52 1.13
CA GLN A 174 9.97 -6.72 -0.31
C GLN A 174 9.77 -8.20 -0.67
N GLU A 175 10.53 -9.10 -0.03
CA GLU A 175 10.33 -10.55 -0.17
C GLU A 175 8.98 -11.01 0.37
N GLN A 176 8.53 -10.45 1.50
CA GLN A 176 7.19 -10.74 2.06
C GLN A 176 6.08 -10.30 1.10
N LEU A 177 6.14 -9.08 0.59
CA LEU A 177 5.17 -8.58 -0.40
C LEU A 177 5.19 -9.42 -1.69
N ALA A 178 6.37 -9.85 -2.14
CA ALA A 178 6.50 -10.74 -3.29
C ALA A 178 5.90 -12.13 -3.02
N ALA A 179 6.07 -12.66 -1.81
CA ALA A 179 5.47 -13.93 -1.39
C ALA A 179 3.94 -13.83 -1.30
N GLU A 180 3.40 -12.74 -0.72
CA GLU A 180 1.96 -12.47 -0.67
C GLU A 180 1.37 -12.30 -2.08
N GLY A 181 2.08 -11.61 -2.98
CA GLY A 181 1.68 -11.49 -4.37
C GLY A 181 1.55 -12.85 -5.08
N LYS A 182 2.49 -13.78 -4.81
CA LYS A 182 2.42 -15.16 -5.33
C LYS A 182 1.26 -15.96 -4.72
N LEU A 183 1.01 -15.81 -3.42
CA LEU A 183 -0.12 -16.47 -2.76
C LEU A 183 -1.45 -16.00 -3.37
N ARG A 184 -1.58 -14.69 -3.58
CA ARG A 184 -2.77 -14.09 -4.19
C ARG A 184 -2.98 -14.53 -5.64
N GLN A 185 -1.91 -14.74 -6.40
CA GLN A 185 -1.99 -15.31 -7.75
C GLN A 185 -2.39 -16.79 -7.75
N GLN A 186 -2.15 -17.53 -6.66
CA GLN A 186 -2.59 -18.91 -6.51
C GLN A 186 -4.04 -19.02 -6.01
N GLU A 187 -4.50 -18.06 -5.21
CA GLU A 187 -5.87 -18.03 -4.67
C GLU A 187 -6.89 -17.40 -5.62
N GLU A 188 -6.47 -16.60 -6.62
CA GLU A 188 -7.36 -16.19 -7.71
C GLU A 188 -7.56 -17.36 -8.69
N PRO A 189 -8.76 -17.98 -8.75
CA PRO A 189 -9.05 -18.95 -9.80
C PRO A 189 -8.93 -18.23 -11.15
N THR A 190 -8.02 -18.73 -12.00
CA THR A 190 -7.59 -18.22 -13.31
C THR A 190 -8.68 -18.22 -14.40
N ALA A 191 -9.92 -17.90 -14.06
CA ALA A 191 -10.93 -17.54 -15.04
C ALA A 191 -10.87 -16.03 -15.22
N PRO A 192 -10.19 -15.51 -16.26
CA PRO A 192 -10.17 -14.08 -16.50
C PRO A 192 -11.60 -13.60 -16.67
N ILE A 193 -12.08 -12.77 -15.74
CA ILE A 193 -13.35 -12.05 -15.87
C ILE A 193 -13.05 -10.88 -16.81
N ASN A 194 -12.83 -11.18 -18.09
CA ASN A 194 -12.42 -10.18 -19.08
C ASN A 194 -13.58 -9.34 -19.60
N SER A 195 -14.78 -9.53 -19.07
CA SER A 195 -15.94 -8.76 -19.48
C SER A 195 -16.81 -8.37 -18.29
N ARG A 196 -17.24 -7.11 -18.26
CA ARG A 196 -18.33 -6.62 -17.40
C ARG A 196 -19.59 -7.48 -17.55
N HIS A 197 -19.75 -8.14 -18.71
CA HIS A 197 -20.78 -9.13 -18.97
C HIS A 197 -20.64 -10.41 -18.13
N ASP A 198 -19.42 -10.88 -17.90
CA ASP A 198 -19.18 -12.10 -17.11
C ASP A 198 -19.49 -11.89 -15.62
N LEU A 199 -19.17 -10.70 -15.10
CA LEU A 199 -19.57 -10.32 -13.74
C LEU A 199 -21.09 -10.24 -13.61
N ALA A 200 -21.78 -9.62 -14.58
CA ALA A 200 -23.23 -9.57 -14.59
C ALA A 200 -23.86 -10.98 -14.66
N ASN A 201 -23.29 -11.88 -15.47
CA ASN A 201 -23.75 -13.26 -15.58
C ASN A 201 -23.53 -14.05 -14.29
N ARG A 202 -22.42 -13.82 -13.57
CA ARG A 202 -22.18 -14.44 -12.25
C ARG A 202 -23.20 -13.95 -11.22
N LEU A 203 -23.40 -12.64 -11.10
CA LEU A 203 -24.40 -12.07 -10.17
C LEU A 203 -25.81 -12.56 -10.47
N MET A 204 -26.18 -12.71 -11.74
CA MET A 204 -27.47 -13.27 -12.14
C MET A 204 -27.60 -14.75 -11.76
N ARG A 205 -26.55 -15.56 -11.88
CA ARG A 205 -26.57 -16.96 -11.42
C ARG A 205 -26.74 -17.04 -9.91
N ASP A 206 -25.98 -16.25 -9.15
CA ASP A 206 -26.06 -16.23 -7.69
C ASP A 206 -27.47 -15.83 -7.21
N GLU A 207 -28.10 -14.86 -7.87
CA GLU A 207 -29.48 -14.44 -7.57
C GLU A 207 -30.50 -15.54 -7.91
N VAL A 208 -30.31 -16.26 -9.02
CA VAL A 208 -31.15 -17.42 -9.38
C VAL A 208 -30.99 -18.53 -8.35
N GLU A 209 -29.77 -18.84 -7.92
CA GLU A 209 -29.52 -19.87 -6.90
C GLU A 209 -30.17 -19.53 -5.55
N LYS A 210 -30.11 -18.27 -5.13
CA LYS A 210 -30.82 -17.79 -3.92
C LYS A 210 -32.33 -17.98 -4.05
N LYS A 211 -32.92 -17.62 -5.19
CA LYS A 211 -34.37 -17.82 -5.42
C LYS A 211 -34.76 -19.29 -5.45
N VAL A 212 -33.94 -20.15 -6.06
CA VAL A 212 -34.14 -21.60 -6.05
C VAL A 212 -34.10 -22.14 -4.61
N ALA A 213 -33.15 -21.69 -3.78
CA ALA A 213 -33.07 -22.06 -2.37
C ALA A 213 -34.32 -21.60 -1.59
N GLN A 214 -34.79 -20.37 -1.81
CA GLN A 214 -36.02 -19.85 -1.20
C GLN A 214 -37.26 -20.68 -1.58
N LEU A 215 -37.41 -21.02 -2.87
CA LEU A 215 -38.52 -21.86 -3.34
C LEU A 215 -38.48 -23.27 -2.74
N LYS A 216 -37.29 -23.85 -2.59
CA LYS A 216 -37.11 -25.13 -1.88
C LYS A 216 -37.55 -25.03 -0.41
N ALA A 217 -37.18 -23.95 0.28
CA ALA A 217 -37.62 -23.72 1.66
C ALA A 217 -39.16 -23.59 1.77
N LEU A 218 -39.79 -22.83 0.87
CA LEU A 218 -41.25 -22.69 0.82
C LEU A 218 -41.95 -24.02 0.54
N ARG A 219 -41.39 -24.87 -0.33
CA ARG A 219 -41.92 -26.22 -0.60
C ARG A 219 -41.95 -27.05 0.69
N VAL A 220 -40.87 -27.05 1.47
CA VAL A 220 -40.81 -27.77 2.76
C VAL A 220 -41.87 -27.28 3.73
N ILE A 221 -42.10 -25.97 3.81
CA ILE A 221 -43.14 -25.39 4.68
C ILE A 221 -44.53 -25.85 4.23
N ARG A 222 -44.82 -25.74 2.93
CA ARG A 222 -46.10 -26.17 2.36
C ARG A 222 -46.40 -27.65 2.64
N ASP A 223 -45.39 -28.52 2.47
CA ASP A 223 -45.56 -29.95 2.70
C ASP A 223 -45.83 -30.26 4.19
N ARG A 224 -45.23 -29.48 5.12
CA ARG A 224 -45.54 -29.56 6.56
C ARG A 224 -46.96 -29.10 6.87
N VAL A 225 -47.42 -28.01 6.28
CA VAL A 225 -48.81 -27.51 6.47
C VAL A 225 -49.81 -28.52 5.94
N GLY A 226 -49.56 -29.09 4.75
CA GLY A 226 -50.40 -30.15 4.18
C GLY A 226 -50.49 -31.38 5.08
N LYS A 227 -49.34 -31.83 5.63
CA LYS A 227 -49.30 -32.95 6.58
C LYS A 227 -50.03 -32.65 7.90
N ALA A 228 -49.93 -31.42 8.41
CA ALA A 228 -50.64 -31.01 9.62
C ALA A 228 -52.17 -30.98 9.39
N ALA A 229 -52.62 -30.47 8.23
CA ALA A 229 -54.03 -30.45 7.87
C ALA A 229 -54.64 -31.86 7.74
N SER A 230 -53.89 -32.83 7.22
CA SER A 230 -54.36 -34.23 7.15
C SER A 230 -54.46 -34.95 8.49
N LEU A 231 -53.81 -34.41 9.55
CA LEU A 231 -53.82 -35.00 10.89
C LEU A 231 -54.85 -34.36 11.82
N ALA A 232 -55.56 -33.32 11.39
CA ALA A 232 -56.63 -32.73 12.18
C ALA A 232 -57.80 -33.74 12.26
N PRO A 233 -58.12 -34.30 13.44
CA PRO A 233 -59.24 -35.21 13.58
C PRO A 233 -60.54 -34.44 13.28
N GLY A 234 -61.39 -34.99 12.41
CA GLY A 234 -62.72 -34.45 12.15
C GLY A 234 -63.52 -34.40 13.44
N GLN A 235 -63.70 -33.19 13.98
CA GLN A 235 -64.62 -32.89 15.07
C GLN A 235 -66.02 -32.66 14.51
#